data_AF-A0A3N5VTS1-F1
#
_entry.id   AF-A0A3N5VTS1-F1
#
_cell.length_a   1.000
_cell.length_b   1.000
_cell.length_c   1.000
_cell.angle_alpha   90.00
_cell.angle_beta   90.00
_cell.angle_gamma   90.00
#
_symmetry.space_group_name_H-M   'P 1'
#
loop_
_entity.id
_entity.type
_entity.pdbx_description
1 polymer ?
#
loop_
_entity_poly.entity_id
_entity_poly.type
_entity_poly.pdbx_seq_one_letter_code
_entity_poly.pdbx_strand_id
1 'polypeptide(L)'
;MFKNSILAGVLIISLGTLALAAVPQTVNYQGYLKNTDGTPVNTAVNVTFSLYSSNPARNNPVWLDTRSVTPANGVYSVVLGQAKPITAPFDAPYWLGVQVQSDPEMTPLQPLAASPYAFRAATADSVGSGALADGSVSTTKLADGSVTAVKLADGAVTDAKISGTLADARLSANVALLNAVQSVTGAKTFSAPISSTVPTGTAPLEVASTTLVPNFNAEMVGGKKLVDLDSRYINSVNPVPTAQQIATLRWYQVRSGDLTVAVSSYPYGLAFDGTSIWVTNGLTNNVMKLDPATGAILGTYAVGAGAGPKALAFDGASVWVANSNSNSVRKINPATGAVGTPITVGAYPSALAFDGTSVWVANSGSNSVQKIDPATGTAGTPIAVGTGPSALAFDGRNIWVANRCGNSVQKIDPATGVAGAPIAVGTGPSALAFDGSMFWVANSHNNCSGGNGQGTLQKINPATGTAGIEIPLGFETTALVFDGTNIWVGNLGGQKVLRFANAGVPVGVRSVDTA
;
A
#
# COMPACT_ATOMS: atom_id res chain seq x y z
N MET A 1 -6.45 -79.52 -17.50
CA MET A 1 -5.92 -78.57 -16.49
C MET A 1 -5.90 -77.17 -17.09
N PHE A 2 -5.65 -76.14 -16.28
CA PHE A 2 -5.47 -74.72 -16.65
C PHE A 2 -4.52 -74.51 -17.87
N LYS A 3 -4.51 -73.39 -18.62
CA LYS A 3 -5.12 -72.05 -18.45
C LYS A 3 -5.06 -71.28 -19.80
N ASN A 4 -5.99 -70.36 -20.07
CA ASN A 4 -5.73 -68.95 -20.43
C ASN A 4 -6.96 -68.23 -20.99
N SER A 5 -7.02 -66.92 -20.75
CA SER A 5 -8.12 -66.02 -21.11
C SER A 5 -7.71 -65.07 -22.22
N ILE A 6 -8.67 -64.60 -23.03
CA ILE A 6 -8.57 -63.31 -23.73
C ILE A 6 -9.81 -62.50 -23.35
N LEU A 7 -9.57 -61.27 -22.89
CA LEU A 7 -10.60 -60.34 -22.43
C LEU A 7 -10.64 -59.14 -23.39
N ALA A 8 -11.77 -58.88 -24.03
CA ALA A 8 -11.97 -57.74 -24.92
C ALA A 8 -12.89 -56.72 -24.24
N GLY A 9 -12.32 -55.67 -23.64
CA GLY A 9 -13.07 -54.60 -22.98
C GLY A 9 -13.59 -53.57 -23.97
N VAL A 10 -14.89 -53.25 -23.91
CA VAL A 10 -15.49 -52.16 -24.69
C VAL A 10 -15.24 -50.84 -23.96
N LEU A 11 -14.49 -49.92 -24.58
CA LEU A 11 -14.24 -48.59 -24.04
C LEU A 11 -15.35 -47.62 -24.44
N ILE A 12 -16.25 -47.29 -23.51
CA ILE A 12 -17.24 -46.23 -23.69
C ILE A 12 -16.57 -44.88 -23.39
N ILE A 13 -16.37 -44.06 -24.42
CA ILE A 13 -15.82 -42.71 -24.28
C ILE A 13 -16.97 -41.75 -23.93
N SER A 14 -17.01 -41.29 -22.69
CA SER A 14 -17.92 -40.23 -22.25
C SER A 14 -17.43 -38.85 -22.73
N LEU A 15 -18.08 -38.30 -23.76
CA LEU A 15 -17.91 -36.92 -24.18
C LEU A 15 -18.50 -35.96 -23.14
N GLY A 16 -17.73 -35.69 -22.09
CA GLY A 16 -18.04 -34.67 -21.09
C GLY A 16 -17.97 -33.27 -21.71
N THR A 17 -19.12 -32.62 -21.91
CA THR A 17 -19.19 -31.22 -22.35
C THR A 17 -18.56 -30.30 -21.29
N LEU A 18 -17.44 -29.66 -21.61
CA LEU A 18 -16.81 -28.66 -20.75
C LEU A 18 -17.66 -27.38 -20.68
N ALA A 19 -18.64 -27.38 -19.76
CA ALA A 19 -19.35 -26.18 -19.37
C ALA A 19 -18.42 -25.27 -18.58
N LEU A 20 -17.80 -24.29 -19.25
CA LEU A 20 -17.08 -23.19 -18.61
C LEU A 20 -18.09 -22.28 -17.88
N ALA A 21 -18.48 -22.69 -16.67
CA ALA A 21 -19.30 -21.90 -15.78
C ALA A 21 -18.49 -20.68 -15.29
N ALA A 22 -18.64 -19.55 -15.99
CA ALA A 22 -18.07 -18.28 -15.55
C ALA A 22 -18.61 -17.93 -14.16
N VAL A 23 -17.71 -17.68 -13.20
CA VAL A 23 -18.08 -17.32 -11.83
C VAL A 23 -18.84 -15.99 -11.88
N PRO A 24 -20.09 -15.91 -11.36
CA PRO A 24 -20.86 -14.68 -11.41
C PRO A 24 -20.17 -13.54 -10.66
N GLN A 25 -19.81 -12.48 -11.39
CA GLN A 25 -19.24 -11.27 -10.81
C GLN A 25 -20.35 -10.51 -10.07
N THR A 26 -20.36 -10.62 -8.74
CA THR A 26 -21.30 -9.95 -7.86
C THR A 26 -20.62 -8.88 -7.00
N VAL A 27 -21.33 -7.80 -6.71
CA VAL A 27 -20.83 -6.70 -5.87
C VAL A 27 -21.87 -6.38 -4.80
N ASN A 28 -21.48 -6.51 -3.53
CA ASN A 28 -22.30 -6.07 -2.41
C ASN A 28 -22.30 -4.54 -2.36
N TYR A 29 -23.48 -3.94 -2.42
CA TYR A 29 -23.68 -2.50 -2.28
C TYR A 29 -24.62 -2.21 -1.09
N GLN A 30 -24.30 -1.18 -0.32
CA GLN A 30 -25.13 -0.68 0.78
C GLN A 30 -25.28 0.84 0.64
N GLY A 31 -26.50 1.34 0.83
CA GLY A 31 -26.81 2.76 0.75
C GLY A 31 -27.71 3.23 1.90
N TYR A 32 -27.79 4.55 2.06
CA TYR A 32 -28.65 5.20 3.05
C TYR A 32 -29.56 6.22 2.35
N LEU A 33 -30.88 6.10 2.51
CA LEU A 33 -31.87 7.00 1.94
C LEU A 33 -32.54 7.86 3.02
N LYS A 34 -32.70 9.16 2.71
CA LYS A 34 -33.43 10.14 3.51
C LYS A 34 -34.43 10.89 2.65
N ASN A 35 -35.53 11.30 3.27
CA ASN A 35 -36.42 12.32 2.72
C ASN A 35 -35.76 13.71 2.83
N THR A 36 -36.33 14.71 2.15
CA THR A 36 -35.82 16.09 2.13
C THR A 36 -35.77 16.77 3.51
N ASP A 37 -36.58 16.30 4.46
CA ASP A 37 -36.58 16.74 5.87
C ASP A 37 -35.48 16.08 6.73
N GLY A 38 -34.69 15.16 6.15
CA GLY A 38 -33.64 14.41 6.81
C GLY A 38 -34.10 13.13 7.54
N THR A 39 -35.39 12.80 7.52
CA THR A 39 -35.93 11.55 8.09
C THR A 39 -35.53 10.33 7.26
N PRO A 40 -35.33 9.14 7.86
CA PRO A 40 -34.95 7.95 7.11
C PRO A 40 -36.10 7.38 6.27
N VAL A 41 -35.82 6.97 5.04
CA VAL A 41 -36.81 6.25 4.21
C VAL A 41 -37.01 4.83 4.75
N ASN A 42 -38.26 4.38 4.80
CA ASN A 42 -38.65 3.05 5.29
C ASN A 42 -39.66 2.33 4.35
N THR A 43 -39.86 2.85 3.15
CA THR A 43 -40.78 2.34 2.12
C THR A 43 -40.00 1.75 0.94
N ALA A 44 -40.66 0.95 0.10
CA ALA A 44 -40.05 0.42 -1.11
C ALA A 44 -39.75 1.54 -2.13
N VAL A 45 -38.53 1.59 -2.64
CA VAL A 45 -38.03 2.60 -3.57
C VAL A 45 -37.25 1.92 -4.70
N ASN A 46 -37.52 2.33 -5.95
CA ASN A 46 -36.70 1.89 -7.09
C ASN A 46 -35.38 2.68 -7.13
N VAL A 47 -34.27 1.95 -7.15
CA VAL A 47 -32.92 2.48 -7.33
C VAL A 47 -32.30 1.84 -8.57
N THR A 48 -31.74 2.66 -9.46
CA THR A 48 -31.01 2.23 -10.65
C THR A 48 -29.52 2.36 -10.41
N PHE A 49 -28.78 1.31 -10.75
CA PHE A 49 -27.32 1.23 -10.65
C PHE A 49 -26.74 1.22 -12.06
N SER A 50 -25.82 2.14 -12.33
CA SER A 50 -25.17 2.33 -13.62
C SER A 50 -23.67 2.08 -13.49
N LEU A 51 -23.07 1.27 -14.35
CA LEU A 51 -21.62 1.05 -14.39
C LEU A 51 -21.03 1.76 -15.61
N TYR A 52 -19.98 2.56 -15.40
CA TYR A 52 -19.31 3.33 -16.44
C TYR A 52 -17.83 2.95 -16.55
N SER A 53 -17.33 2.85 -17.77
CA SER A 53 -15.89 2.66 -18.09
C SER A 53 -15.12 3.99 -18.20
N SER A 54 -15.76 5.12 -17.94
CA SER A 54 -15.12 6.44 -17.90
C SER A 54 -15.89 7.42 -17.00
N ASN A 55 -15.22 8.50 -16.60
CA ASN A 55 -15.74 9.56 -15.72
C ASN A 55 -15.06 10.87 -16.15
N PRO A 56 -15.79 11.96 -16.47
CA PRO A 56 -17.20 12.24 -16.16
C PRO A 56 -18.22 11.87 -17.26
N ALA A 57 -17.84 11.13 -18.31
CA ALA A 57 -18.74 10.79 -19.42
C ALA A 57 -19.79 9.72 -19.03
N ARG A 58 -20.88 10.16 -18.38
CA ARG A 58 -22.05 9.35 -17.94
C ARG A 58 -22.96 8.86 -19.08
N ASN A 59 -22.51 8.94 -20.32
CA ASN A 59 -23.29 8.56 -21.48
C ASN A 59 -23.04 7.08 -21.81
N ASN A 60 -24.11 6.30 -21.95
CA ASN A 60 -24.08 4.86 -22.27
C ASN A 60 -23.30 3.98 -21.23
N PRO A 61 -23.92 3.64 -20.09
CA PRO A 61 -23.31 2.73 -19.11
C PRO A 61 -23.07 1.32 -19.70
N VAL A 62 -21.95 0.69 -19.34
CA VAL A 62 -21.56 -0.66 -19.78
C VAL A 62 -22.38 -1.77 -19.12
N TRP A 63 -23.01 -1.47 -17.99
CA TRP A 63 -24.01 -2.30 -17.33
C TRP A 63 -24.98 -1.39 -16.58
N LEU A 64 -26.27 -1.71 -16.58
CA LEU A 64 -27.30 -0.96 -15.87
C LEU A 64 -28.35 -1.92 -15.32
N ASP A 65 -28.78 -1.71 -14.08
CA ASP A 65 -29.76 -2.58 -13.43
C ASP A 65 -30.63 -1.81 -12.42
N THR A 66 -31.95 -2.02 -12.45
CA THR A 66 -32.91 -1.35 -11.56
C THR A 66 -33.49 -2.34 -10.56
N ARG A 67 -33.47 -1.98 -9.28
CA ARG A 67 -33.98 -2.77 -8.15
C ARG A 67 -34.95 -1.96 -7.31
N SER A 68 -36.07 -2.58 -6.95
CA SER A 68 -36.84 -2.13 -5.79
C SER A 68 -36.11 -2.55 -4.53
N VAL A 69 -35.78 -1.61 -3.66
CA VAL A 69 -35.17 -1.83 -2.35
C VAL A 69 -36.10 -1.27 -1.28
N THR A 70 -36.23 -1.98 -0.15
CA THR A 70 -37.00 -1.51 1.01
C THR A 70 -36.01 -1.24 2.14
N PRO A 71 -35.63 0.02 2.41
CA PRO A 71 -34.67 0.33 3.45
C PRO A 71 -35.30 0.15 4.84
N ALA A 72 -34.47 -0.19 5.83
CA ALA A 72 -34.83 -0.22 7.25
C ALA A 72 -34.03 0.87 7.98
N ASN A 73 -34.72 1.82 8.62
CA ASN A 73 -34.13 3.04 9.18
C ASN A 73 -33.21 3.77 8.17
N GLY A 74 -33.63 3.85 6.90
CA GLY A 74 -32.88 4.44 5.79
C GLY A 74 -31.84 3.52 5.15
N VAL A 75 -31.37 2.47 5.83
CA VAL A 75 -30.33 1.56 5.33
C VAL A 75 -30.91 0.51 4.40
N TYR A 76 -30.35 0.35 3.19
CA TYR A 76 -30.65 -0.78 2.31
C TYR A 76 -29.36 -1.45 1.82
N SER A 77 -29.43 -2.75 1.54
CA SER A 77 -28.34 -3.55 0.96
C SER A 77 -28.82 -4.32 -0.27
N VAL A 78 -27.97 -4.47 -1.28
CA VAL A 78 -28.28 -5.15 -2.54
C VAL A 78 -27.04 -5.84 -3.10
N VAL A 79 -27.22 -6.99 -3.76
CA VAL A 79 -26.15 -7.72 -4.46
C VAL A 79 -26.26 -7.44 -5.97
N LEU A 80 -25.45 -6.51 -6.45
CA LEU A 80 -25.33 -6.21 -7.88
C LEU A 80 -24.73 -7.44 -8.59
N GLY A 81 -25.09 -7.66 -9.87
CA GLY A 81 -24.69 -8.85 -10.62
C GLY A 81 -25.50 -10.12 -10.33
N GLN A 82 -26.27 -10.20 -9.23
CA GLN A 82 -26.95 -11.45 -8.83
C GLN A 82 -28.10 -11.85 -9.78
N ALA A 83 -29.00 -10.90 -10.10
CA ALA A 83 -30.18 -11.16 -10.96
C ALA A 83 -30.01 -10.64 -12.39
N LYS A 84 -29.04 -9.75 -12.63
CA LYS A 84 -28.56 -9.37 -13.95
C LYS A 84 -27.02 -9.39 -13.92
N PRO A 85 -26.36 -10.44 -14.44
CA PRO A 85 -24.90 -10.57 -14.39
C PRO A 85 -24.17 -9.33 -14.87
N ILE A 86 -23.08 -8.97 -14.19
CA ILE A 86 -22.17 -7.93 -14.66
C ILE A 86 -21.33 -8.53 -15.79
N THR A 87 -21.26 -7.82 -16.92
CA THR A 87 -20.55 -8.24 -18.15
C THR A 87 -19.32 -7.38 -18.43
N ALA A 88 -18.92 -6.53 -17.48
CA ALA A 88 -17.73 -5.68 -17.60
C ALA A 88 -16.46 -6.50 -17.35
N PRO A 89 -15.39 -6.36 -18.15
CA PRO A 89 -14.18 -7.17 -18.00
C PRO A 89 -13.32 -6.83 -16.76
N PHE A 90 -13.54 -5.69 -16.08
CA PHE A 90 -12.75 -5.23 -14.91
C PHE A 90 -11.23 -5.13 -15.15
N ASP A 91 -10.88 -4.88 -16.41
CA ASP A 91 -9.54 -4.64 -16.97
C ASP A 91 -9.00 -3.21 -16.74
N ALA A 92 -9.91 -2.25 -16.62
CA ALA A 92 -9.67 -0.83 -16.39
C ALA A 92 -10.37 -0.35 -15.09
N PRO A 93 -10.20 0.91 -14.66
CA PRO A 93 -11.05 1.51 -13.64
C PRO A 93 -12.50 1.63 -14.12
N TYR A 94 -13.46 1.28 -13.26
CA TYR A 94 -14.90 1.47 -13.51
C TYR A 94 -15.53 2.31 -12.40
N TRP A 95 -16.63 3.00 -12.72
CA TRP A 95 -17.34 3.88 -11.81
C TRP A 95 -18.82 3.53 -11.72
N LEU A 96 -19.34 3.46 -10.49
CA LEU A 96 -20.74 3.21 -10.17
C LEU A 96 -21.49 4.53 -10.02
N GLY A 97 -22.52 4.71 -10.84
CA GLY A 97 -23.58 5.69 -10.68
C GLY A 97 -24.80 5.07 -9.97
N VAL A 98 -25.51 5.90 -9.22
CA VAL A 98 -26.71 5.51 -8.48
C VAL A 98 -27.78 6.58 -8.70
N GLN A 99 -28.98 6.16 -9.09
CA GLN A 99 -30.14 7.03 -9.29
C GLN A 99 -31.31 6.51 -8.45
N VAL A 100 -31.99 7.40 -7.73
CA VAL A 100 -33.15 7.07 -6.90
C VAL A 100 -34.41 7.58 -7.61
N GLN A 101 -35.34 6.69 -7.93
CA GLN A 101 -36.56 6.99 -8.70
C GLN A 101 -36.28 7.84 -9.96
N SER A 102 -36.73 9.10 -9.96
CA SER A 102 -36.58 10.08 -11.04
C SER A 102 -35.59 11.21 -10.72
N ASP A 103 -34.89 11.15 -9.59
CA ASP A 103 -33.90 12.15 -9.19
C ASP A 103 -32.71 12.18 -10.16
N PRO A 104 -31.92 13.26 -10.20
CA PRO A 104 -30.63 13.27 -10.90
C PRO A 104 -29.69 12.18 -10.36
N GLU A 105 -28.95 11.50 -11.25
CA GLU A 105 -27.96 10.50 -10.84
C GLU A 105 -26.89 11.13 -9.93
N MET A 106 -26.56 10.46 -8.83
CA MET A 106 -25.72 10.99 -7.76
C MET A 106 -24.33 11.43 -8.25
N THR A 107 -23.80 12.49 -7.65
CA THR A 107 -22.50 13.09 -8.01
C THR A 107 -21.60 13.24 -6.77
N PRO A 108 -20.30 12.89 -6.84
CA PRO A 108 -19.59 12.25 -7.96
C PRO A 108 -19.99 10.78 -8.16
N LEU A 109 -19.54 10.17 -9.26
CA LEU A 109 -19.63 8.70 -9.41
C LEU A 109 -18.66 8.03 -8.42
N GLN A 110 -19.05 6.89 -7.85
CA GLN A 110 -18.23 6.13 -6.93
C GLN A 110 -17.24 5.23 -7.70
N PRO A 111 -15.92 5.36 -7.53
CA PRO A 111 -14.98 4.44 -8.17
C PRO A 111 -15.09 3.04 -7.56
N LEU A 112 -15.08 2.00 -8.40
CA LEU A 112 -14.96 0.62 -7.94
C LEU A 112 -13.48 0.26 -7.75
N ALA A 113 -13.05 0.18 -6.50
CA ALA A 113 -11.73 -0.33 -6.14
C ALA A 113 -11.76 -1.86 -6.04
N ALA A 114 -10.95 -2.55 -6.85
CA ALA A 114 -10.74 -3.99 -6.70
C ALA A 114 -9.87 -4.29 -5.47
N SER A 115 -10.19 -5.35 -4.74
CA SER A 115 -9.35 -5.82 -3.63
C SER A 115 -7.98 -6.29 -4.16
N PRO A 116 -6.84 -5.96 -3.50
CA PRO A 116 -5.50 -6.36 -3.96
C PRO A 116 -5.33 -7.88 -4.14
N TYR A 117 -6.12 -8.69 -3.44
CA TYR A 117 -6.14 -10.15 -3.57
C TYR A 117 -6.68 -10.63 -4.93
N ALA A 118 -7.60 -9.89 -5.56
CA ALA A 118 -8.16 -10.26 -6.86
C ALA A 118 -7.12 -10.15 -8.00
N PHE A 119 -6.28 -9.11 -7.96
CA PHE A 119 -5.20 -8.91 -8.95
C PHE A 119 -4.18 -10.06 -8.99
N ARG A 120 -4.01 -10.83 -7.91
CA ARG A 120 -3.06 -11.94 -7.88
C ARG A 120 -3.57 -13.24 -8.48
N ALA A 121 -4.89 -13.41 -8.62
CA ALA A 121 -5.46 -14.60 -9.25
C ALA A 121 -5.03 -14.73 -10.72
N ALA A 122 -5.18 -13.66 -11.51
CA ALA A 122 -4.76 -13.61 -12.92
C ALA A 122 -3.25 -13.84 -13.14
N THR A 123 -2.41 -13.60 -12.12
CA THR A 123 -0.96 -13.86 -12.17
C THR A 123 -0.53 -15.21 -11.62
N ALA A 124 -1.45 -16.03 -11.09
CA ALA A 124 -1.14 -17.36 -10.59
C ALA A 124 -1.06 -18.40 -11.72
N ASP A 125 -1.90 -18.24 -12.76
CA ASP A 125 -2.10 -19.24 -13.81
C ASP A 125 -1.09 -19.16 -14.98
N SER A 126 -0.14 -18.21 -14.96
CA SER A 126 0.90 -18.13 -16.00
C SER A 126 2.26 -17.64 -15.51
N VAL A 127 3.31 -18.39 -15.86
CA VAL A 127 4.71 -18.02 -15.64
C VAL A 127 5.15 -17.08 -16.76
N GLY A 128 4.89 -15.78 -16.58
CA GLY A 128 5.27 -14.74 -17.53
C GLY A 128 6.78 -14.46 -17.59
N SER A 129 7.21 -13.62 -18.53
CA SER A 129 8.63 -13.29 -18.79
C SER A 129 9.39 -12.65 -17.61
N GLY A 130 8.70 -12.11 -16.60
CA GLY A 130 9.31 -11.61 -15.37
C GLY A 130 9.44 -12.64 -14.23
N ALA A 131 8.94 -13.87 -14.41
CA ALA A 131 8.94 -14.91 -13.38
C ALA A 131 10.14 -15.89 -13.51
N LEU A 132 10.93 -15.77 -14.58
CA LEU A 132 12.16 -16.51 -14.82
C LEU A 132 13.29 -15.49 -15.03
N ALA A 133 14.41 -15.68 -14.34
CA ALA A 133 15.61 -14.88 -14.56
C ALA A 133 16.41 -15.42 -15.76
N ASP A 134 17.23 -14.58 -16.40
CA ASP A 134 18.10 -15.03 -17.49
C ASP A 134 19.01 -16.19 -17.03
N GLY A 135 19.07 -17.25 -17.83
CA GLY A 135 19.78 -18.48 -17.50
C GLY A 135 19.13 -19.35 -16.40
N SER A 136 17.95 -18.99 -15.87
CA SER A 136 17.29 -19.81 -14.83
C SER A 136 16.85 -21.18 -15.35
N VAL A 137 16.59 -21.31 -16.66
CA VAL A 137 16.41 -22.57 -17.37
C VAL A 137 17.70 -22.88 -18.13
N SER A 138 18.35 -24.00 -17.80
CA SER A 138 19.62 -24.44 -18.38
C SER A 138 19.51 -25.87 -18.91
N THR A 139 20.42 -26.27 -19.80
CA THR A 139 20.53 -27.66 -20.29
C THR A 139 20.73 -28.68 -19.18
N THR A 140 21.29 -28.28 -18.03
CA THR A 140 21.41 -29.12 -16.82
C THR A 140 20.11 -29.26 -16.02
N LYS A 141 19.07 -28.46 -16.32
CA LYS A 141 17.74 -28.50 -15.68
C LYS A 141 16.65 -29.09 -16.58
N LEU A 142 16.98 -29.35 -17.85
CA LEU A 142 16.10 -30.00 -18.83
C LEU A 142 16.75 -31.33 -19.24
N ALA A 143 16.07 -32.45 -18.98
CA ALA A 143 16.54 -33.73 -19.50
C ALA A 143 16.41 -33.76 -21.04
N ASP A 144 17.25 -34.55 -21.72
CA ASP A 144 17.16 -34.71 -23.18
C ASP A 144 15.77 -35.20 -23.60
N GLY A 145 15.21 -34.58 -24.64
CA GLY A 145 13.85 -34.84 -25.10
C GLY A 145 12.71 -34.40 -24.15
N SER A 146 13.01 -33.74 -23.02
CA SER A 146 11.98 -33.31 -22.07
C SER A 146 11.04 -32.24 -22.63
N VAL A 147 11.52 -31.38 -23.54
CA VAL A 147 10.71 -30.44 -24.32
C VAL A 147 10.38 -31.07 -25.68
N THR A 148 9.10 -31.18 -26.00
CA THR A 148 8.59 -31.75 -27.25
C THR A 148 7.55 -30.80 -27.87
N ALA A 149 7.24 -30.96 -29.17
CA ALA A 149 6.28 -30.09 -29.85
C ALA A 149 4.90 -30.01 -29.16
N VAL A 150 4.41 -31.13 -28.61
CA VAL A 150 3.16 -31.21 -27.82
C VAL A 150 3.20 -30.40 -26.51
N LYS A 151 4.39 -30.07 -25.99
CA LYS A 151 4.58 -29.26 -24.78
C LYS A 151 4.82 -27.77 -25.08
N LEU A 152 4.79 -27.39 -26.34
CA LEU A 152 4.91 -26.00 -26.79
C LEU A 152 3.55 -25.54 -27.32
N ALA A 153 3.08 -24.39 -26.86
CA ALA A 153 1.92 -23.73 -27.48
C ALA A 153 2.31 -23.21 -28.88
N ASP A 154 1.32 -23.05 -29.76
CA ASP A 154 1.56 -22.44 -31.07
C ASP A 154 2.08 -21.00 -30.90
N GLY A 155 3.04 -20.59 -31.74
CA GLY A 155 3.78 -19.33 -31.57
C GLY A 155 4.64 -19.20 -30.29
N ALA A 156 4.77 -20.25 -29.45
CA ALA A 156 5.64 -20.20 -28.27
C ALA A 156 7.11 -19.98 -28.66
N VAL A 157 7.54 -20.56 -29.78
CA VAL A 157 8.86 -20.36 -30.40
C VAL A 157 8.66 -19.59 -31.71
N THR A 158 9.43 -18.53 -31.93
CA THR A 158 9.38 -17.70 -33.15
C THR A 158 10.77 -17.22 -33.52
N ASP A 159 10.99 -16.80 -34.77
CA ASP A 159 12.30 -16.37 -35.25
C ASP A 159 12.89 -15.23 -34.40
N ALA A 160 12.07 -14.26 -34.00
CA ALA A 160 12.47 -13.16 -33.11
C ALA A 160 12.87 -13.60 -31.69
N LYS A 161 12.40 -14.77 -31.23
CA LYS A 161 12.82 -15.39 -29.95
C LYS A 161 14.09 -16.23 -30.09
N ILE A 162 14.44 -16.66 -31.32
CA ILE A 162 15.66 -17.42 -31.63
C ILE A 162 16.81 -16.50 -32.06
N SER A 163 16.52 -15.35 -32.67
CA SER A 163 17.49 -14.50 -33.36
C SER A 163 18.62 -13.93 -32.48
N GLY A 164 18.41 -13.85 -31.15
CA GLY A 164 19.46 -13.46 -30.20
C GLY A 164 20.50 -14.55 -29.90
N THR A 165 20.22 -15.82 -30.23
CA THR A 165 20.97 -16.99 -29.73
C THR A 165 21.62 -17.83 -30.85
N LEU A 166 21.60 -17.35 -32.09
CA LEU A 166 22.19 -18.03 -33.26
C LEU A 166 23.74 -17.99 -33.31
N ALA A 167 24.39 -17.60 -32.21
CA ALA A 167 25.85 -17.50 -32.11
C ALA A 167 26.57 -18.84 -31.84
N ASP A 168 25.84 -19.94 -31.59
CA ASP A 168 26.43 -21.28 -31.47
C ASP A 168 26.75 -21.87 -32.86
N ALA A 169 28.01 -22.23 -33.08
CA ALA A 169 28.57 -22.70 -34.35
C ALA A 169 27.93 -24.00 -34.88
N ARG A 170 27.10 -24.67 -34.07
CA ARG A 170 26.38 -25.90 -34.43
C ARG A 170 25.26 -25.69 -35.46
N LEU A 171 24.68 -24.48 -35.56
CA LEU A 171 23.61 -24.19 -36.54
C LEU A 171 24.13 -23.57 -37.84
N SER A 172 25.18 -22.75 -37.78
CA SER A 172 25.76 -22.08 -38.95
C SER A 172 26.32 -23.07 -39.98
N ALA A 173 26.88 -24.20 -39.54
CA ALA A 173 27.33 -25.28 -40.43
C ALA A 173 26.19 -25.84 -41.31
N ASN A 174 25.00 -26.04 -40.75
CA ASN A 174 23.84 -26.55 -41.50
C ASN A 174 23.22 -25.49 -42.41
N VAL A 175 23.19 -24.21 -41.98
CA VAL A 175 22.72 -23.11 -42.84
C VAL A 175 23.68 -22.88 -44.02
N ALA A 176 24.99 -22.97 -43.81
CA ALA A 176 25.98 -22.92 -44.88
C ALA A 176 25.80 -24.09 -45.88
N LEU A 177 25.55 -25.31 -45.37
CA LEU A 177 25.28 -26.48 -46.22
C LEU A 177 23.98 -26.32 -47.03
N LEU A 178 22.91 -25.79 -46.41
CA LEU A 178 21.63 -25.57 -47.08
C LEU A 178 21.73 -24.51 -48.19
N ASN A 179 22.46 -23.41 -47.93
CA ASN A 179 22.71 -22.36 -48.92
C ASN A 179 23.65 -22.83 -50.04
N ALA A 180 24.62 -23.70 -49.74
CA ALA A 180 25.45 -24.35 -50.75
C ALA A 180 24.61 -25.28 -51.66
N VAL A 181 23.67 -26.05 -51.09
CA VAL A 181 22.76 -26.90 -51.88
C VAL A 181 21.80 -26.08 -52.75
N GLN A 182 21.28 -24.94 -52.26
CA GLN A 182 20.41 -24.08 -53.07
C GLN A 182 21.15 -23.34 -54.20
N SER A 183 22.46 -23.08 -54.07
CA SER A 183 23.24 -22.34 -55.08
C SER A 183 23.85 -23.20 -56.20
N VAL A 184 23.81 -24.54 -56.10
CA VAL A 184 24.30 -25.45 -57.15
C VAL A 184 23.14 -26.01 -57.99
N THR A 185 22.32 -25.11 -58.55
CA THR A 185 21.28 -25.41 -59.55
C THR A 185 21.53 -24.70 -60.89
N GLY A 186 22.80 -24.53 -61.25
CA GLY A 186 23.21 -24.03 -62.57
C GLY A 186 24.73 -24.05 -62.76
N ALA A 187 25.19 -24.48 -63.94
CA ALA A 187 26.62 -24.47 -64.26
C ALA A 187 27.12 -23.04 -64.50
N LYS A 188 28.06 -22.57 -63.66
CA LYS A 188 28.81 -21.32 -63.89
C LYS A 188 30.29 -21.52 -63.62
N THR A 189 31.10 -21.29 -64.65
CA THR A 189 32.57 -21.27 -64.58
C THR A 189 33.05 -19.94 -63.99
N PHE A 190 33.93 -19.99 -63.00
CA PHE A 190 34.59 -18.79 -62.47
C PHE A 190 35.67 -18.30 -63.43
N SER A 191 35.77 -16.99 -63.67
CA SER A 191 36.72 -16.41 -64.64
C SER A 191 37.21 -15.01 -64.25
N ALA A 192 37.62 -14.83 -62.99
CA ALA A 192 38.50 -13.75 -62.54
C ALA A 192 39.11 -14.10 -61.16
N PRO A 193 40.35 -13.69 -60.83
CA PRO A 193 40.89 -13.78 -59.47
C PRO A 193 40.26 -12.74 -58.54
N ILE A 194 40.18 -13.06 -57.24
CA ILE A 194 39.80 -12.11 -56.18
C ILE A 194 40.97 -11.15 -55.91
N SER A 195 40.67 -9.86 -55.75
CA SER A 195 41.64 -8.85 -55.30
C SER A 195 41.13 -8.15 -54.05
N SER A 196 42.00 -7.97 -53.06
CA SER A 196 41.69 -7.38 -51.75
C SER A 196 42.68 -6.29 -51.39
N THR A 197 42.20 -5.07 -51.13
CA THR A 197 43.02 -3.96 -50.63
C THR A 197 42.29 -3.23 -49.50
N VAL A 198 42.91 -3.18 -48.33
CA VAL A 198 42.48 -2.39 -47.17
C VAL A 198 43.40 -1.18 -47.04
N PRO A 199 42.88 0.06 -47.04
CA PRO A 199 43.63 1.25 -46.64
C PRO A 199 43.35 1.64 -45.19
N THR A 200 44.39 1.96 -44.44
CA THR A 200 44.36 2.56 -43.09
C THR A 200 44.45 4.09 -43.17
N GLY A 201 43.79 4.85 -42.29
CA GLY A 201 44.04 6.30 -42.18
C GLY A 201 43.16 7.05 -41.17
N THR A 202 43.80 7.83 -40.30
CA THR A 202 43.17 8.67 -39.26
C THR A 202 42.68 10.04 -39.77
N ALA A 203 41.68 10.60 -39.09
CA ALA A 203 41.14 11.98 -39.24
C ALA A 203 42.13 13.06 -38.69
N PRO A 204 41.87 14.42 -38.64
CA PRO A 204 40.56 15.12 -38.66
C PRO A 204 40.48 16.55 -39.32
N LEU A 205 39.29 17.21 -39.22
CA LEU A 205 38.98 18.67 -39.41
C LEU A 205 39.09 19.24 -40.85
N GLU A 206 38.35 20.25 -41.36
CA GLU A 206 37.10 20.98 -41.00
C GLU A 206 36.38 21.46 -42.34
N VAL A 207 35.61 22.53 -42.63
CA VAL A 207 35.10 23.84 -42.06
C VAL A 207 33.84 24.32 -42.87
N ALA A 208 33.07 25.31 -42.38
CA ALA A 208 32.07 26.20 -43.06
C ALA A 208 30.77 25.56 -43.68
N SER A 209 29.52 25.98 -43.39
CA SER A 209 28.76 27.27 -43.54
C SER A 209 28.13 27.48 -44.94
N THR A 210 27.01 28.19 -45.18
CA THR A 210 26.24 29.21 -44.41
C THR A 210 24.81 29.37 -44.97
N THR A 211 23.82 29.83 -44.19
CA THR A 211 22.70 30.69 -44.67
C THR A 211 22.22 31.64 -43.55
N LEU A 212 21.88 32.89 -43.88
CA LEU A 212 21.39 33.95 -42.96
C LEU A 212 19.83 33.90 -42.85
N VAL A 213 19.10 34.36 -41.82
CA VAL A 213 19.21 35.47 -40.83
C VAL A 213 18.85 36.87 -41.39
N PRO A 214 17.64 37.35 -41.06
CA PRO A 214 17.44 38.61 -40.31
C PRO A 214 16.22 38.54 -39.34
N ASN A 215 15.80 39.50 -38.49
CA ASN A 215 16.35 40.68 -37.77
C ASN A 215 15.23 41.18 -36.80
N PHE A 216 15.43 41.96 -35.71
CA PHE A 216 16.55 42.26 -34.81
C PHE A 216 15.98 43.00 -33.55
N ASN A 217 16.82 43.73 -32.78
CA ASN A 217 16.53 44.64 -31.65
C ASN A 217 16.21 43.94 -30.29
N ALA A 218 16.99 44.03 -29.21
CA ALA A 218 17.65 45.17 -28.51
C ALA A 218 16.65 46.02 -27.68
N GLU A 219 16.90 46.49 -26.45
CA GLU A 219 18.17 46.85 -25.75
C GLU A 219 18.17 46.42 -24.25
N MET A 220 19.28 45.93 -23.67
CA MET A 220 20.33 46.59 -22.84
C MET A 220 20.12 46.66 -21.29
N VAL A 221 21.10 46.06 -20.59
CA VAL A 221 21.80 46.51 -19.34
C VAL A 221 20.97 46.94 -18.10
N GLY A 222 21.14 46.16 -17.02
CA GLY A 222 20.67 46.50 -15.66
C GLY A 222 21.20 45.54 -14.58
N GLY A 223 22.52 45.31 -14.55
CA GLY A 223 23.09 44.14 -13.87
C GLY A 223 23.16 44.21 -12.33
N LYS A 224 22.49 43.25 -11.66
CA LYS A 224 22.95 42.56 -10.43
C LYS A 224 21.94 41.49 -9.98
N LYS A 225 22.39 40.25 -9.73
CA LYS A 225 21.71 39.35 -8.79
C LYS A 225 22.67 38.33 -8.18
N LEU A 226 22.55 38.12 -6.87
CA LEU A 226 23.06 36.93 -6.17
C LEU A 226 22.46 35.68 -6.82
N VAL A 227 23.26 34.72 -7.26
CA VAL A 227 23.69 33.57 -6.42
C VAL A 227 24.75 32.72 -7.15
N ASP A 228 25.96 32.64 -6.58
CA ASP A 228 26.81 31.45 -6.75
C ASP A 228 26.36 30.44 -5.71
N LEU A 229 25.72 29.34 -6.12
CA LEU A 229 25.40 28.20 -5.25
C LEU A 229 25.15 26.92 -6.06
N ASP A 230 26.24 26.23 -6.35
CA ASP A 230 26.36 24.79 -6.67
C ASP A 230 25.40 24.18 -7.70
N SER A 231 25.86 24.03 -8.94
CA SER A 231 25.12 23.53 -10.11
C SER A 231 24.83 22.01 -10.12
N ARG A 232 24.94 21.31 -8.98
CA ARG A 232 24.78 19.84 -8.88
C ARG A 232 23.34 19.33 -8.71
N TYR A 233 22.31 20.18 -8.83
CA TYR A 233 20.90 19.82 -8.53
C TYR A 233 19.89 19.93 -9.69
N ILE A 234 20.33 20.26 -10.91
CA ILE A 234 19.42 20.70 -12.00
C ILE A 234 18.84 19.55 -12.87
N ASN A 235 19.43 18.35 -12.86
CA ASN A 235 19.01 17.24 -13.74
C ASN A 235 18.15 16.16 -13.05
N SER A 236 17.06 16.56 -12.38
CA SER A 236 15.96 15.63 -12.05
C SER A 236 14.62 16.17 -12.55
N VAL A 237 13.92 15.35 -13.35
CA VAL A 237 12.71 15.79 -14.07
C VAL A 237 11.47 15.59 -13.19
N ASN A 238 11.31 16.45 -12.19
CA ASN A 238 10.04 16.68 -11.49
C ASN A 238 10.03 18.09 -10.88
N PRO A 239 8.91 18.83 -10.94
CA PRO A 239 8.85 20.19 -10.40
C PRO A 239 8.89 20.18 -8.87
N VAL A 240 9.99 20.68 -8.29
CA VAL A 240 10.07 20.96 -6.85
C VAL A 240 9.03 22.05 -6.52
N PRO A 241 8.10 21.83 -5.57
CA PRO A 241 7.12 22.84 -5.19
C PRO A 241 7.81 24.10 -4.65
N THR A 242 7.48 25.24 -5.22
CA THR A 242 8.05 26.52 -4.79
C THR A 242 7.54 26.91 -3.40
N ALA A 243 8.32 27.72 -2.67
CA ALA A 243 7.91 28.24 -1.35
C ALA A 243 6.56 28.97 -1.39
N GLN A 244 6.19 29.55 -2.54
CA GLN A 244 4.91 30.23 -2.75
C GLN A 244 3.73 29.27 -2.93
N GLN A 245 3.97 28.01 -3.33
CA GLN A 245 2.97 26.94 -3.31
C GLN A 245 2.80 26.34 -1.91
N ILE A 246 3.89 26.21 -1.14
CA ILE A 246 3.85 25.84 0.29
C ILE A 246 3.02 26.87 1.08
N ALA A 247 3.14 28.16 0.76
CA ALA A 247 2.33 29.23 1.33
C ALA A 247 0.81 29.15 1.01
N THR A 248 0.37 28.24 0.13
CA THR A 248 -1.06 28.05 -0.24
C THR A 248 -1.73 26.82 0.37
N LEU A 249 -1.25 26.35 1.53
CA LEU A 249 -2.08 25.64 2.50
C LEU A 249 -3.26 26.54 2.91
N ARG A 250 -4.37 26.50 2.16
CA ARG A 250 -5.51 27.40 2.36
C ARG A 250 -6.14 27.19 3.74
N TRP A 251 -6.12 28.25 4.54
CA TRP A 251 -6.71 28.32 5.87
C TRP A 251 -8.23 28.44 5.73
N TYR A 252 -8.93 27.31 5.90
CA TYR A 252 -10.39 27.29 6.03
C TYR A 252 -10.76 27.34 7.51
N GLN A 253 -11.76 28.17 7.85
CA GLN A 253 -12.40 28.12 9.16
C GLN A 253 -13.23 26.83 9.29
N VAL A 254 -13.34 26.33 10.52
CA VAL A 254 -14.03 25.07 10.85
C VAL A 254 -15.55 25.24 10.69
N ARG A 255 -16.25 24.16 10.32
CA ARG A 255 -17.72 24.10 10.45
C ARG A 255 -18.05 23.80 11.91
N SER A 256 -18.88 24.64 12.54
CA SER A 256 -19.44 24.35 13.87
C SER A 256 -19.97 22.91 13.94
N GLY A 257 -19.45 22.10 14.87
CA GLY A 257 -19.83 20.69 15.02
C GLY A 257 -18.74 19.70 15.46
N ASP A 258 -17.46 20.07 15.55
CA ASP A 258 -16.44 19.19 16.14
C ASP A 258 -16.59 19.09 17.68
N LEU A 259 -16.36 17.91 18.24
CA LEU A 259 -16.65 17.55 19.64
C LEU A 259 -15.39 17.55 20.51
N THR A 260 -15.28 18.51 21.43
CA THR A 260 -14.19 18.59 22.42
C THR A 260 -14.60 17.92 23.73
N VAL A 261 -13.74 17.05 24.27
CA VAL A 261 -14.01 16.28 25.50
C VAL A 261 -12.85 16.41 26.48
N ALA A 262 -13.17 16.81 27.73
CA ALA A 262 -12.21 16.90 28.81
C ALA A 262 -11.85 15.50 29.35
N VAL A 263 -10.69 14.99 28.96
CA VAL A 263 -10.07 13.79 29.57
C VAL A 263 -9.26 14.16 30.82
N SER A 264 -8.76 13.14 31.54
CA SER A 264 -7.95 13.36 32.75
C SER A 264 -6.51 13.81 32.42
N SER A 265 -5.69 13.98 33.46
CA SER A 265 -4.39 14.65 33.31
C SER A 265 -3.37 13.81 32.51
N TYR A 266 -2.77 14.47 31.52
CA TYR A 266 -1.65 13.99 30.72
C TYR A 266 -2.00 12.78 29.83
N PRO A 267 -2.90 12.95 28.84
CA PRO A 267 -3.27 11.90 27.91
C PRO A 267 -2.12 11.54 26.97
N TYR A 268 -1.95 10.26 26.65
CA TYR A 268 -0.89 9.77 25.75
C TYR A 268 -1.41 8.89 24.61
N GLY A 269 -1.85 7.68 24.91
CA GLY A 269 -2.34 6.69 23.94
C GLY A 269 -3.86 6.66 23.84
N LEU A 270 -4.36 6.48 22.62
CA LEU A 270 -5.77 6.32 22.27
C LEU A 270 -5.99 5.02 21.49
N ALA A 271 -7.10 4.33 21.73
CA ALA A 271 -7.56 3.18 20.92
C ALA A 271 -9.08 3.20 20.73
N PHE A 272 -9.57 2.41 19.79
CA PHE A 272 -11.00 2.19 19.53
C PHE A 272 -11.29 0.68 19.58
N ASP A 273 -12.31 0.27 20.34
CA ASP A 273 -12.68 -1.16 20.51
C ASP A 273 -13.78 -1.65 19.54
N GLY A 274 -14.12 -0.83 18.53
CA GLY A 274 -15.25 -1.05 17.64
C GLY A 274 -16.56 -0.39 18.11
N THR A 275 -16.66 0.01 19.39
CA THR A 275 -17.85 0.64 19.99
C THR A 275 -17.51 1.94 20.74
N SER A 276 -16.32 2.07 21.30
CA SER A 276 -15.93 3.13 22.22
C SER A 276 -14.47 3.51 22.08
N ILE A 277 -14.18 4.78 22.38
CA ILE A 277 -12.82 5.34 22.41
C ILE A 277 -12.24 5.10 23.80
N TRP A 278 -10.97 4.74 23.87
CA TRP A 278 -10.22 4.53 25.10
C TRP A 278 -9.00 5.45 25.13
N VAL A 279 -8.73 6.10 26.27
CA VAL A 279 -7.63 7.08 26.43
C VAL A 279 -6.87 6.82 27.73
N THR A 280 -5.53 6.70 27.63
CA THR A 280 -4.64 6.56 28.79
C THR A 280 -4.28 7.92 29.38
N ASN A 281 -4.41 8.08 30.69
CA ASN A 281 -4.05 9.30 31.42
C ASN A 281 -2.85 9.03 32.31
N GLY A 282 -1.67 9.52 31.90
CA GLY A 282 -0.38 9.13 32.46
C GLY A 282 -0.19 9.52 33.94
N LEU A 283 -0.59 10.74 34.31
CA LEU A 283 -0.40 11.24 35.68
C LEU A 283 -1.47 10.72 36.66
N THR A 284 -2.71 10.50 36.20
CA THR A 284 -3.79 9.97 37.03
C THR A 284 -3.93 8.44 36.96
N ASN A 285 -3.00 7.74 36.30
CA ASN A 285 -2.79 6.29 36.33
C ASN A 285 -4.05 5.45 36.00
N ASN A 286 -4.83 5.91 35.02
CA ASN A 286 -6.07 5.25 34.60
C ASN A 286 -6.23 5.26 33.07
N VAL A 287 -7.22 4.50 32.61
CA VAL A 287 -7.76 4.57 31.25
C VAL A 287 -9.23 5.00 31.34
N MET A 288 -9.61 6.00 30.54
CA MET A 288 -11.01 6.39 30.37
C MET A 288 -11.60 5.72 29.14
N LYS A 289 -12.85 5.24 29.24
CA LYS A 289 -13.69 4.81 28.12
C LYS A 289 -14.71 5.90 27.81
N LEU A 290 -14.87 6.25 26.54
CA LEU A 290 -15.72 7.33 26.07
C LEU A 290 -16.62 6.87 24.93
N ASP A 291 -17.84 7.39 24.91
CA ASP A 291 -18.77 7.26 23.79
C ASP A 291 -18.28 8.10 22.59
N PRO A 292 -18.17 7.54 21.37
CA PRO A 292 -17.57 8.23 20.23
C PRO A 292 -18.49 9.25 19.56
N ALA A 293 -19.80 9.24 19.85
CA ALA A 293 -20.79 10.12 19.23
C ALA A 293 -21.15 11.33 20.11
N THR A 294 -21.02 11.18 21.44
CA THR A 294 -21.43 12.17 22.45
C THR A 294 -20.28 12.64 23.34
N GLY A 295 -19.16 11.89 23.39
CA GLY A 295 -18.04 12.18 24.28
C GLY A 295 -18.30 11.82 25.75
N ALA A 296 -19.46 11.22 26.06
CA ALA A 296 -19.81 10.82 27.41
C ALA A 296 -18.78 9.82 27.99
N ILE A 297 -18.31 10.09 29.21
CA ILE A 297 -17.37 9.20 29.91
C ILE A 297 -18.15 7.98 30.41
N LEU A 298 -17.93 6.83 29.75
CA LEU A 298 -18.58 5.56 30.05
C LEU A 298 -17.92 4.80 31.21
N GLY A 299 -16.68 5.16 31.55
CA GLY A 299 -15.97 4.62 32.72
C GLY A 299 -14.53 5.08 32.83
N THR A 300 -13.96 4.94 34.03
CA THR A 300 -12.56 5.29 34.34
C THR A 300 -11.95 4.16 35.17
N TYR A 301 -10.89 3.55 34.66
CA TYR A 301 -10.34 2.30 35.19
C TYR A 301 -8.88 2.47 35.60
N ALA A 302 -8.60 2.34 36.90
CA ALA A 302 -7.24 2.48 37.44
C ALA A 302 -6.36 1.27 37.06
N VAL A 303 -5.18 1.53 36.50
CA VAL A 303 -4.23 0.50 36.05
C VAL A 303 -3.05 0.27 37.02
N GLY A 304 -3.19 0.78 38.23
CA GLY A 304 -2.23 0.65 39.34
C GLY A 304 -1.54 1.96 39.68
N ALA A 305 -1.25 2.19 40.96
CA ALA A 305 -0.52 3.38 41.40
C ALA A 305 0.88 3.42 40.78
N GLY A 306 1.27 4.57 40.23
CA GLY A 306 2.57 4.75 39.58
C GLY A 306 2.77 3.98 38.27
N ALA A 307 1.71 3.44 37.67
CA ALA A 307 1.77 2.71 36.39
C ALA A 307 2.30 3.54 35.22
N GLY A 308 1.94 4.84 35.12
CA GLY A 308 2.29 5.70 34.00
C GLY A 308 1.82 5.15 32.64
N PRO A 309 0.52 4.93 32.43
CA PRO A 309 0.01 4.36 31.19
C PRO A 309 0.26 5.29 30.00
N LYS A 310 0.75 4.71 28.90
CA LYS A 310 1.30 5.48 27.76
C LYS A 310 0.78 5.04 26.39
N ALA A 311 0.41 3.78 26.21
CA ALA A 311 -0.11 3.29 24.93
C ALA A 311 -1.25 2.27 25.12
N LEU A 312 -2.08 2.16 24.09
CA LEU A 312 -3.21 1.24 24.02
C LEU A 312 -3.15 0.38 22.75
N ALA A 313 -3.74 -0.80 22.83
CA ALA A 313 -4.15 -1.61 21.68
C ALA A 313 -5.46 -2.34 22.00
N PHE A 314 -6.17 -2.79 20.97
CA PHE A 314 -7.34 -3.66 21.10
C PHE A 314 -7.08 -4.93 20.27
N ASP A 315 -7.38 -6.11 20.83
CA ASP A 315 -7.14 -7.42 20.20
C ASP A 315 -8.42 -8.08 19.63
N GLY A 316 -9.54 -7.36 19.64
CA GLY A 316 -10.86 -7.90 19.31
C GLY A 316 -11.70 -8.34 20.52
N ALA A 317 -11.11 -8.47 21.72
CA ALA A 317 -11.79 -8.92 22.93
C ALA A 317 -11.40 -8.16 24.23
N SER A 318 -10.21 -7.57 24.28
CA SER A 318 -9.61 -6.90 25.44
C SER A 318 -8.87 -5.62 25.01
N VAL A 319 -8.95 -4.59 25.85
CA VAL A 319 -8.12 -3.38 25.70
C VAL A 319 -6.84 -3.58 26.48
N TRP A 320 -5.70 -3.41 25.81
CA TRP A 320 -4.37 -3.63 26.37
C TRP A 320 -3.71 -2.29 26.68
N VAL A 321 -3.02 -2.20 27.81
CA VAL A 321 -2.47 -0.95 28.35
C VAL A 321 -0.99 -1.11 28.69
N ALA A 322 -0.13 -0.35 28.03
CA ALA A 322 1.30 -0.29 28.33
C ALA A 322 1.55 0.71 29.48
N ASN A 323 2.01 0.20 30.61
CA ASN A 323 2.31 0.96 31.82
C ASN A 323 3.82 1.24 31.87
N SER A 324 4.21 2.41 31.35
CA SER A 324 5.61 2.77 31.10
C SER A 324 6.43 2.76 32.39
N ASN A 325 5.88 3.24 33.50
CA ASN A 325 6.65 3.42 34.74
C ASN A 325 6.73 2.15 35.60
N SER A 326 5.83 1.17 35.39
CA SER A 326 5.83 -0.10 36.11
C SER A 326 6.31 -1.30 35.29
N ASN A 327 6.87 -1.06 34.09
CA ASN A 327 7.41 -2.08 33.19
C ASN A 327 6.43 -3.25 32.95
N SER A 328 5.15 -2.93 32.79
CA SER A 328 4.09 -3.93 32.71
C SER A 328 3.04 -3.60 31.65
N VAL A 329 2.36 -4.62 31.18
CA VAL A 329 1.13 -4.50 30.37
C VAL A 329 -0.05 -5.05 31.18
N ARG A 330 -1.23 -4.43 31.04
CA ARG A 330 -2.48 -4.96 31.61
C ARG A 330 -3.54 -5.11 30.54
N LYS A 331 -4.44 -6.09 30.73
CA LYS A 331 -5.70 -6.22 29.98
C LYS A 331 -6.82 -5.50 30.74
N ILE A 332 -7.77 -4.91 30.02
CA ILE A 332 -9.06 -4.44 30.54
C ILE A 332 -10.16 -5.09 29.71
N ASN A 333 -11.12 -5.74 30.37
CA ASN A 333 -12.31 -6.25 29.70
C ASN A 333 -13.21 -5.06 29.29
N PRO A 334 -13.53 -4.87 28.00
CA PRO A 334 -14.24 -3.67 27.53
C PRO A 334 -15.72 -3.64 27.93
N ALA A 335 -16.31 -4.79 28.27
CA ALA A 335 -17.71 -4.91 28.67
C ALA A 335 -17.91 -4.72 30.18
N THR A 336 -17.00 -5.23 31.01
CA THR A 336 -17.11 -5.16 32.49
C THR A 336 -16.22 -4.11 33.15
N GLY A 337 -15.24 -3.57 32.43
CA GLY A 337 -14.21 -2.68 32.99
C GLY A 337 -13.19 -3.39 33.88
N ALA A 338 -13.24 -4.72 34.00
CA ALA A 338 -12.36 -5.48 34.87
C ALA A 338 -10.89 -5.38 34.40
N VAL A 339 -10.03 -4.84 35.25
CA VAL A 339 -8.59 -4.68 35.00
C VAL A 339 -7.84 -5.91 35.48
N GLY A 340 -7.10 -6.56 34.58
CA GLY A 340 -6.33 -7.76 34.85
C GLY A 340 -5.06 -7.53 35.68
N THR A 341 -4.41 -8.63 36.04
CA THR A 341 -3.07 -8.65 36.64
C THR A 341 -2.03 -8.01 35.72
N PRO A 342 -0.93 -7.44 36.27
CA PRO A 342 0.16 -6.91 35.46
C PRO A 342 0.98 -8.07 34.86
N ILE A 343 1.26 -7.95 33.57
CA ILE A 343 2.15 -8.83 32.80
C ILE A 343 3.49 -8.11 32.69
N THR A 344 4.55 -8.64 33.29
CA THR A 344 5.89 -8.03 33.27
C THR A 344 6.49 -8.06 31.86
N VAL A 345 7.05 -6.93 31.42
CA VAL A 345 7.76 -6.76 30.15
C VAL A 345 9.10 -6.02 30.38
N GLY A 346 9.81 -5.69 29.30
CA GLY A 346 11.01 -4.86 29.34
C GLY A 346 10.77 -3.43 29.85
N ALA A 347 11.86 -2.68 29.97
CA ALA A 347 11.84 -1.35 30.56
C ALA A 347 11.13 -0.31 29.67
N TYR A 348 10.32 0.54 30.29
CA TYR A 348 9.58 1.64 29.67
C TYR A 348 8.78 1.22 28.41
N PRO A 349 7.75 0.35 28.54
CA PRO A 349 6.89 -0.02 27.43
C PRO A 349 6.19 1.23 26.84
N SER A 350 6.40 1.45 25.54
CA SER A 350 6.15 2.72 24.85
C SER A 350 5.01 2.67 23.84
N ALA A 351 4.80 1.54 23.18
CA ALA A 351 3.76 1.32 22.18
C ALA A 351 3.26 -0.13 22.20
N LEU A 352 2.02 -0.32 21.73
CA LEU A 352 1.38 -1.62 21.54
C LEU A 352 0.88 -1.76 20.11
N ALA A 353 0.87 -2.98 19.59
CA ALA A 353 0.18 -3.37 18.36
C ALA A 353 -0.42 -4.78 18.49
N PHE A 354 -1.36 -5.14 17.63
CA PHE A 354 -1.93 -6.49 17.55
C PHE A 354 -1.77 -7.02 16.12
N ASP A 355 -1.32 -8.27 15.97
CA ASP A 355 -1.08 -8.92 14.66
C ASP A 355 -2.23 -9.84 14.19
N GLY A 356 -3.37 -9.82 14.89
CA GLY A 356 -4.46 -10.78 14.68
C GLY A 356 -4.36 -12.05 15.54
N THR A 357 -3.20 -12.31 16.16
CA THR A 357 -2.92 -13.50 16.99
C THR A 357 -2.28 -13.16 18.34
N SER A 358 -1.57 -12.04 18.45
CA SER A 358 -0.73 -11.68 19.60
C SER A 358 -0.52 -10.18 19.73
N VAL A 359 -0.33 -9.73 20.98
CA VAL A 359 -0.06 -8.33 21.30
C VAL A 359 1.44 -8.11 21.38
N TRP A 360 1.93 -7.11 20.65
CA TRP A 360 3.34 -6.75 20.55
C TRP A 360 3.60 -5.49 21.35
N VAL A 361 4.71 -5.47 22.08
CA VAL A 361 5.07 -4.41 23.04
C VAL A 361 6.45 -3.87 22.71
N ALA A 362 6.56 -2.58 22.42
CA ALA A 362 7.84 -1.90 22.28
C ALA A 362 8.34 -1.48 23.67
N ASN A 363 9.55 -1.92 24.07
CA ASN A 363 10.16 -1.60 25.35
C ASN A 363 11.26 -0.55 25.14
N SER A 364 10.91 0.74 25.24
CA SER A 364 11.82 1.83 24.86
C SER A 364 13.09 1.92 25.70
N GLY A 365 13.08 1.47 26.95
CA GLY A 365 14.26 1.40 27.83
C GLY A 365 15.11 0.14 27.64
N SER A 366 14.55 -0.94 27.08
CA SER A 366 15.27 -2.20 26.84
C SER A 366 15.76 -2.36 25.40
N ASN A 367 15.45 -1.41 24.50
CA ASN A 367 15.72 -1.52 23.06
C ASN A 367 15.23 -2.86 22.48
N SER A 368 14.04 -3.28 22.90
CA SER A 368 13.48 -4.59 22.55
C SER A 368 11.99 -4.52 22.23
N VAL A 369 11.50 -5.53 21.55
CA VAL A 369 10.07 -5.80 21.37
C VAL A 369 9.74 -7.15 21.98
N GLN A 370 8.59 -7.29 22.64
CA GLN A 370 8.09 -8.58 23.14
C GLN A 370 6.72 -8.91 22.55
N LYS A 371 6.50 -10.20 22.27
CA LYS A 371 5.21 -10.78 21.92
C LYS A 371 4.53 -11.28 23.20
N ILE A 372 3.26 -10.94 23.42
CA ILE A 372 2.42 -11.47 24.49
C ILE A 372 1.32 -12.33 23.87
N ASP A 373 1.14 -13.53 24.41
CA ASP A 373 0.00 -14.40 24.11
C ASP A 373 -1.31 -13.84 24.73
N PRO A 374 -2.35 -13.52 23.94
CA PRO A 374 -3.62 -13.03 24.45
C PRO A 374 -4.37 -14.05 25.30
N ALA A 375 -4.18 -15.35 25.08
CA ALA A 375 -4.85 -16.40 25.85
C ALA A 375 -4.24 -16.54 27.25
N THR A 376 -2.96 -16.91 27.37
CA THR A 376 -2.32 -17.10 28.69
C THR A 376 -1.95 -15.80 29.38
N GLY A 377 -1.75 -14.70 28.65
CA GLY A 377 -1.15 -13.47 29.18
C GLY A 377 0.37 -13.57 29.40
N THR A 378 1.04 -14.59 28.84
CA THR A 378 2.49 -14.77 28.97
C THR A 378 3.24 -13.87 27.99
N ALA A 379 4.23 -13.11 28.49
CA ALA A 379 5.19 -12.40 27.65
C ALA A 379 6.34 -13.34 27.23
N GLY A 380 6.63 -13.39 25.93
CA GLY A 380 7.73 -14.16 25.35
C GLY A 380 9.10 -13.49 25.50
N THR A 381 10.12 -14.11 24.92
CA THR A 381 11.51 -13.62 24.93
C THR A 381 11.63 -12.25 24.26
N PRO A 382 12.40 -11.30 24.84
CA PRO A 382 12.69 -10.02 24.19
C PRO A 382 13.46 -10.19 22.87
N ILE A 383 12.93 -9.57 21.82
CA ILE A 383 13.55 -9.47 20.50
C ILE A 383 14.31 -8.14 20.45
N ALA A 384 15.62 -8.17 20.23
CA ALA A 384 16.43 -6.96 20.16
C ALA A 384 16.11 -6.13 18.91
N VAL A 385 16.02 -4.81 19.07
CA VAL A 385 15.81 -3.83 18.00
C VAL A 385 16.76 -2.64 18.19
N GLY A 386 16.65 -1.63 17.33
CA GLY A 386 17.36 -0.37 17.42
C GLY A 386 16.94 0.47 18.64
N THR A 387 17.58 1.62 18.81
CA THR A 387 17.51 2.36 20.07
C THR A 387 16.20 3.15 20.23
N GLY A 388 15.58 2.99 21.40
CA GLY A 388 14.33 3.64 21.80
C GLY A 388 13.14 3.37 20.88
N PRO A 389 12.67 2.11 20.75
CA PRO A 389 11.47 1.81 20.00
C PRO A 389 10.26 2.59 20.54
N SER A 390 9.56 3.32 19.66
CA SER A 390 8.57 4.36 19.99
C SER A 390 7.17 4.08 19.48
N ALA A 391 7.04 3.39 18.34
CA ALA A 391 5.77 3.00 17.74
C ALA A 391 5.88 1.60 17.10
N LEU A 392 4.74 0.92 17.05
CA LEU A 392 4.55 -0.37 16.40
C LEU A 392 3.41 -0.28 15.39
N ALA A 393 3.52 -1.01 14.28
CA ALA A 393 2.43 -1.22 13.32
C ALA A 393 2.54 -2.62 12.68
N PHE A 394 1.44 -3.11 12.13
CA PHE A 394 1.36 -4.44 11.49
C PHE A 394 0.95 -4.31 10.02
N ASP A 395 1.61 -5.06 9.13
CA ASP A 395 1.37 -4.99 7.66
C ASP A 395 0.48 -6.11 7.10
N GLY A 396 -0.14 -6.90 7.98
CA GLY A 396 -0.84 -8.13 7.62
C GLY A 396 0.05 -9.38 7.63
N ARG A 397 1.37 -9.22 7.76
CA ARG A 397 2.35 -10.32 7.85
C ARG A 397 3.51 -10.05 8.81
N ASN A 398 3.92 -8.80 9.03
CA ASN A 398 5.12 -8.40 9.74
C ASN A 398 4.86 -7.25 10.71
N ILE A 399 5.60 -7.20 11.81
CA ILE A 399 5.59 -6.08 12.76
C ILE A 399 6.67 -5.09 12.37
N TRP A 400 6.32 -3.81 12.33
CA TRP A 400 7.19 -2.70 11.99
C TRP A 400 7.40 -1.81 13.20
N VAL A 401 8.64 -1.41 13.44
CA VAL A 401 9.11 -0.79 14.69
C VAL A 401 9.82 0.52 14.37
N ALA A 402 9.33 1.64 14.88
CA ALA A 402 10.02 2.93 14.80
C ALA A 402 11.03 3.04 15.95
N ASN A 403 12.32 3.18 15.65
CA ASN A 403 13.38 3.35 16.63
C ASN A 403 13.70 4.85 16.77
N ARG A 404 13.03 5.55 17.70
CA ARG A 404 13.12 7.01 17.82
C ARG A 404 14.54 7.50 18.09
N CYS A 405 15.30 6.84 18.97
CA CYS A 405 16.67 7.26 19.24
C CYS A 405 17.61 6.92 18.06
N GLY A 406 17.33 5.83 17.35
CA GLY A 406 18.17 5.28 16.30
C GLY A 406 17.83 5.74 14.87
N ASN A 407 16.99 6.78 14.71
CA ASN A 407 16.54 7.34 13.42
C ASN A 407 16.29 6.27 12.32
N SER A 408 15.63 5.18 12.70
CA SER A 408 15.45 4.00 11.84
C SER A 408 14.10 3.33 12.06
N VAL A 409 13.67 2.57 11.06
CA VAL A 409 12.55 1.64 11.16
C VAL A 409 13.06 0.22 10.94
N GLN A 410 12.57 -0.74 11.73
CA GLN A 410 12.87 -2.16 11.57
C GLN A 410 11.63 -3.00 11.34
N LYS A 411 11.83 -4.13 10.64
CA LYS A 411 10.83 -5.15 10.37
C LYS A 411 11.15 -6.38 11.20
N ILE A 412 10.18 -6.91 11.93
CA ILE A 412 10.23 -8.17 12.67
C ILE A 412 9.32 -9.18 11.95
N ASP A 413 9.84 -10.37 11.70
CA ASP A 413 9.06 -11.51 11.23
C ASP A 413 8.36 -12.21 12.44
N PRO A 414 7.01 -12.25 12.52
CA PRO A 414 6.26 -12.77 13.65
C PRO A 414 6.36 -14.27 13.90
N ALA A 415 6.89 -15.04 12.93
CA ALA A 415 7.02 -16.49 12.96
C ALA A 415 8.44 -16.91 13.38
N THR A 416 9.48 -16.16 12.98
CA THR A 416 10.87 -16.41 13.41
C THR A 416 11.27 -15.65 14.67
N GLY A 417 10.60 -14.53 14.98
CA GLY A 417 10.97 -13.64 16.08
C GLY A 417 12.26 -12.83 15.80
N VAL A 418 12.72 -12.76 14.56
CA VAL A 418 13.96 -12.06 14.19
C VAL A 418 13.65 -10.66 13.67
N ALA A 419 14.39 -9.67 14.17
CA ALA A 419 14.42 -8.32 13.61
C ALA A 419 15.41 -8.23 12.45
N GLY A 420 14.96 -7.67 11.31
CA GLY A 420 15.79 -7.41 10.15
C GLY A 420 16.69 -6.18 10.32
N ALA A 421 17.49 -5.90 9.28
CA ALA A 421 18.36 -4.72 9.26
C ALA A 421 17.56 -3.40 9.41
N PRO A 422 18.10 -2.41 10.15
CA PRO A 422 17.45 -1.10 10.29
C PRO A 422 17.48 -0.32 8.98
N ILE A 423 16.30 0.17 8.58
CA ILE A 423 16.09 1.08 7.45
C ILE A 423 16.23 2.50 8.00
N ALA A 424 17.17 3.28 7.48
CA ALA A 424 17.34 4.67 7.89
C ALA A 424 16.13 5.53 7.45
N VAL A 425 15.70 6.44 8.33
CA VAL A 425 14.62 7.42 8.11
C VAL A 425 15.02 8.78 8.67
N GLY A 426 14.13 9.76 8.55
CA GLY A 426 14.27 11.07 9.17
C GLY A 426 14.42 11.05 10.70
N THR A 427 14.62 12.24 11.28
CA THR A 427 15.01 12.33 12.69
C THR A 427 13.83 12.09 13.65
N GLY A 428 14.01 11.16 14.58
CA GLY A 428 13.02 10.86 15.62
C GLY A 428 11.70 10.28 15.09
N PRO A 429 11.69 9.11 14.44
CA PRO A 429 10.45 8.47 14.00
C PRO A 429 9.54 8.19 15.22
N SER A 430 8.31 8.71 15.18
CA SER A 430 7.37 8.76 16.31
C SER A 430 6.10 7.95 16.11
N ALA A 431 5.66 7.75 14.86
CA ALA A 431 4.48 6.96 14.51
C ALA A 431 4.61 6.29 13.14
N LEU A 432 3.92 5.16 12.99
CA LEU A 432 3.86 4.35 11.77
C LEU A 432 2.42 4.09 11.37
N ALA A 433 2.13 4.12 10.07
CA ALA A 433 0.86 3.69 9.51
C ALA A 433 1.11 2.89 8.22
N PHE A 434 0.30 1.85 7.99
CA PHE A 434 0.34 1.05 6.76
C PHE A 434 -0.88 1.38 5.89
N ASP A 435 -0.66 1.67 4.61
CA ASP A 435 -1.74 2.05 3.68
C ASP A 435 -2.32 0.89 2.85
N GLY A 436 -1.88 -0.35 3.14
CA GLY A 436 -2.14 -1.54 2.32
C GLY A 436 -1.07 -1.84 1.28
N SER A 437 -0.16 -0.89 0.99
CA SER A 437 0.94 -1.03 0.02
C SER A 437 2.28 -0.49 0.51
N MET A 438 2.30 0.65 1.22
CA MET A 438 3.48 1.31 1.74
C MET A 438 3.34 1.59 3.25
N PHE A 439 4.48 1.68 3.93
CA PHE A 439 4.54 2.32 5.23
C PHE A 439 4.70 3.83 5.10
N TRP A 440 4.08 4.53 6.04
CA TRP A 440 4.30 5.93 6.30
C TRP A 440 4.92 6.08 7.68
N VAL A 441 5.89 6.98 7.78
CA VAL A 441 6.67 7.26 8.98
C VAL A 441 6.55 8.75 9.28
N ALA A 442 6.05 9.08 10.47
CA ALA A 442 6.08 10.44 10.98
C ALA A 442 7.39 10.63 11.76
N ASN A 443 8.24 11.56 11.32
CA ASN A 443 9.50 11.90 11.98
C ASN A 443 9.33 13.22 12.72
N SER A 444 9.44 13.23 14.05
CA SER A 444 9.12 14.43 14.86
C SER A 444 10.24 15.49 14.85
N HIS A 445 11.43 15.16 14.31
CA HIS A 445 12.65 15.97 14.40
C HIS A 445 13.15 16.25 15.82
N ASN A 446 12.70 15.43 16.77
CA ASN A 446 13.09 15.43 18.17
C ASN A 446 13.33 13.98 18.57
N ASN A 447 14.60 13.60 18.73
CA ASN A 447 15.00 12.23 19.09
C ASN A 447 15.52 12.16 20.54
N CYS A 448 16.36 11.18 20.88
CA CYS A 448 16.86 11.00 22.24
C CYS A 448 18.12 11.83 22.57
N SER A 449 18.74 12.46 21.56
CA SER A 449 19.67 13.58 21.73
C SER A 449 18.96 14.95 21.72
N GLY A 450 17.62 14.96 21.69
CA GLY A 450 16.80 16.16 21.53
C GLY A 450 16.63 16.57 20.06
N GLY A 451 16.10 17.77 19.85
CA GLY A 451 15.91 18.37 18.53
C GLY A 451 14.85 19.48 18.56
N ASN A 452 14.90 20.36 17.57
CA ASN A 452 14.04 21.53 17.43
C ASN A 452 13.65 21.81 15.95
N GLY A 453 13.70 20.77 15.11
CA GLY A 453 13.33 20.88 13.70
C GLY A 453 11.82 20.78 13.47
N GLN A 454 11.39 21.11 12.26
CA GLN A 454 10.04 20.79 11.79
C GLN A 454 9.97 19.31 11.42
N GLY A 455 8.88 18.64 11.78
CA GLY A 455 8.68 17.23 11.47
C GLY A 455 8.50 16.96 9.98
N THR A 456 8.75 15.72 9.58
CA THR A 456 8.59 15.23 8.21
C THR A 456 7.69 14.00 8.17
N LEU A 457 7.15 13.73 6.98
CA LEU A 457 6.43 12.51 6.65
C LEU A 457 7.18 11.78 5.53
N GLN A 458 7.51 10.52 5.74
CA GLN A 458 8.34 9.73 4.83
C GLN A 458 7.64 8.41 4.49
N LYS A 459 7.85 7.87 3.28
CA LYS A 459 7.37 6.53 2.90
C LYS A 459 8.47 5.48 3.00
N ILE A 460 8.11 4.24 3.32
CA ILE A 460 8.96 3.05 3.16
C ILE A 460 8.24 2.02 2.29
N ASN A 461 8.94 1.45 1.32
CA ASN A 461 8.46 0.29 0.57
C ASN A 461 8.70 -1.00 1.38
N PRO A 462 7.65 -1.73 1.82
CA PRO A 462 7.80 -2.89 2.71
C PRO A 462 8.37 -4.14 2.03
N ALA A 463 8.44 -4.17 0.70
CA ALA A 463 9.01 -5.25 -0.09
C ALA A 463 10.51 -5.06 -0.37
N THR A 464 10.97 -3.82 -0.60
CA THR A 464 12.38 -3.52 -0.88
C THR A 464 13.16 -3.00 0.34
N GLY A 465 12.47 -2.60 1.40
CA GLY A 465 13.08 -1.95 2.57
C GLY A 465 13.60 -0.53 2.30
N THR A 466 13.19 0.08 1.18
CA THR A 466 13.70 1.40 0.77
C THR A 466 12.85 2.53 1.34
N ALA A 467 13.48 3.45 2.06
CA ALA A 467 12.85 4.72 2.44
C ALA A 467 12.87 5.71 1.25
N GLY A 468 11.78 6.46 1.08
CA GLY A 468 11.64 7.53 0.09
C GLY A 468 12.10 8.89 0.62
N ILE A 469 11.81 9.94 -0.16
CA ILE A 469 12.10 11.34 0.22
C ILE A 469 11.22 11.76 1.41
N GLU A 470 11.79 12.54 2.31
CA GLU A 470 11.08 13.18 3.42
C GLU A 470 10.27 14.40 2.95
N ILE A 471 8.99 14.46 3.34
CA ILE A 471 8.07 15.56 3.03
C ILE A 471 7.97 16.48 4.27
N PRO A 472 8.46 17.73 4.23
CA PRO A 472 8.35 18.65 5.36
C PRO A 472 6.90 19.01 5.70
N LEU A 473 6.55 18.96 6.99
CA LEU A 473 5.19 19.24 7.49
C LEU A 473 5.01 20.67 8.00
N GLY A 474 6.11 21.34 8.38
CA GLY A 474 6.08 22.68 8.97
C GLY A 474 5.89 22.74 10.49
N PHE A 475 5.71 21.59 11.16
CA PHE A 475 5.44 21.46 12.60
C PHE A 475 5.94 20.12 13.16
N GLU A 476 6.10 19.98 14.48
CA GLU A 476 6.46 18.69 15.12
C GLU A 476 5.27 17.71 15.04
N THR A 477 5.49 16.51 14.48
CA THR A 477 4.46 15.48 14.34
C THR A 477 4.60 14.40 15.41
N THR A 478 3.49 13.86 15.88
CA THR A 478 3.49 12.77 16.89
C THR A 478 2.66 11.55 16.50
N ALA A 479 1.52 11.74 15.85
CA ALA A 479 0.56 10.66 15.57
C ALA A 479 0.28 10.52 14.06
N LEU A 480 -0.03 9.29 13.63
CA LEU A 480 -0.24 8.94 12.22
C LEU A 480 -1.32 7.84 12.11
N VAL A 481 -2.34 8.06 11.29
CA VAL A 481 -3.47 7.13 11.09
C VAL A 481 -3.84 7.04 9.61
N PHE A 482 -4.19 5.85 9.12
CA PHE A 482 -4.78 5.63 7.80
C PHE A 482 -6.29 5.39 7.93
N ASP A 483 -7.13 6.10 7.18
CA ASP A 483 -8.59 5.94 7.20
C ASP A 483 -9.14 4.98 6.14
N GLY A 484 -8.26 4.29 5.39
CA GLY A 484 -8.60 3.50 4.21
C GLY A 484 -8.44 4.25 2.88
N THR A 485 -8.28 5.58 2.89
CA THR A 485 -8.09 6.43 1.69
C THR A 485 -7.02 7.53 1.89
N ASN A 486 -6.91 8.06 3.11
CA ASN A 486 -6.09 9.20 3.49
C ASN A 486 -5.22 8.86 4.70
N ILE A 487 -4.06 9.51 4.77
CA ILE A 487 -3.21 9.56 5.95
C ILE A 487 -3.47 10.85 6.71
N TRP A 488 -3.75 10.71 8.00
CA TRP A 488 -3.97 11.80 8.94
C TRP A 488 -2.76 11.94 9.85
N VAL A 489 -2.21 13.17 9.94
CA VAL A 489 -0.96 13.48 10.65
C VAL A 489 -1.25 14.48 11.77
N GLY A 490 -1.00 14.08 13.02
CA GLY A 490 -1.25 14.90 14.21
C GLY A 490 -0.11 15.87 14.51
N ASN A 491 -0.44 17.14 14.71
CA ASN A 491 0.49 18.21 15.09
C ASN A 491 0.65 18.26 16.63
N LEU A 492 1.88 18.24 17.15
CA LEU A 492 2.15 18.39 18.58
C LEU A 492 2.06 19.86 19.00
N GLY A 493 1.18 20.16 19.95
CA GLY A 493 0.92 21.52 20.43
C GLY A 493 0.07 22.38 19.48
N GLY A 494 0.02 22.05 18.19
CA GLY A 494 -0.94 22.63 17.25
C GLY A 494 -2.32 21.98 17.34
N GLN A 495 -3.37 22.80 17.39
CA GLN A 495 -4.78 22.38 17.34
C GLN A 495 -5.20 21.85 15.94
N LYS A 496 -4.37 21.04 15.27
CA LYS A 496 -4.54 20.71 13.84
C LYS A 496 -4.12 19.27 13.48
N VAL A 497 -4.80 18.74 12.46
CA VAL A 497 -4.46 17.47 11.80
C VAL A 497 -4.36 17.73 10.29
N LEU A 498 -3.24 17.37 9.66
CA LEU A 498 -3.11 17.37 8.20
C LEU A 498 -3.74 16.11 7.60
N ARG A 499 -4.32 16.24 6.41
CA ARG A 499 -4.79 15.13 5.59
C ARG A 499 -3.99 15.03 4.30
N PHE A 500 -3.33 13.89 4.09
CA PHE A 500 -2.65 13.51 2.86
C PHE A 500 -3.47 12.44 2.13
N ALA A 501 -3.61 12.55 0.81
CA ALA A 501 -4.12 11.44 0.01
C ALA A 501 -3.07 10.33 -0.04
N ASN A 502 -3.49 9.08 -0.28
CA ASN A 502 -2.55 7.95 -0.28
C ASN A 502 -1.38 8.10 -1.30
N ALA A 503 -1.52 8.97 -2.30
CA ALA A 503 -0.45 9.33 -3.23
C ALA A 503 0.79 10.03 -2.59
N GLY A 504 0.68 10.61 -1.39
CA GLY A 504 1.71 11.50 -0.81
C GLY A 504 1.37 12.99 -0.89
N VAL A 505 0.24 13.35 -1.48
CA VAL A 505 -0.16 14.73 -1.77
C VAL A 505 -0.97 15.31 -0.59
N PRO A 506 -0.66 16.51 -0.07
CA PRO A 506 -1.51 17.22 0.87
C PRO A 506 -2.88 17.56 0.23
N VAL A 507 -3.98 17.16 0.88
CA VAL A 507 -5.35 17.34 0.37
C VAL A 507 -6.31 17.93 1.40
N GLY A 508 -5.81 18.46 2.51
CA GLY A 508 -6.61 19.23 3.47
C GLY A 508 -5.95 19.42 4.83
N VAL A 509 -6.58 20.28 5.63
CA VAL A 509 -6.27 20.51 7.04
C VAL A 509 -7.60 20.49 7.80
N ARG A 510 -7.62 19.85 8.97
CA ARG A 510 -8.64 20.11 10.00
C ARG A 510 -7.99 20.86 11.16
N SER A 511 -8.71 21.81 11.74
CA SER A 511 -8.42 22.37 13.07
C SER A 511 -9.45 21.89 14.06
N VAL A 512 -9.04 21.72 15.31
CA VAL A 512 -9.87 21.32 16.45
C VAL A 512 -9.84 22.48 17.42
N ASP A 513 -10.75 23.44 17.24
CA ASP A 513 -10.77 24.67 18.05
C ASP A 513 -11.03 24.34 19.53
N THR A 514 -10.26 24.97 20.42
CA THR A 514 -10.53 24.93 21.86
C THR A 514 -11.73 25.79 22.24
N ALA A 515 -12.62 25.21 23.05
CA ALA A 515 -13.55 25.91 23.93
C ALA A 515 -13.19 25.54 25.39
#